data_AF-A0A0E0B4L5-F1
#
_entry.id   AF-A0A0E0B4L5-F1
#
_cell.length_a   1.000
_cell.length_b   1.000
_cell.length_c   1.000
_cell.angle_alpha   90.00
_cell.angle_beta   90.00
_cell.angle_gamma   90.00
#
_symmetry.space_group_name_H-M   'P 1'
#
loop_
_entity.id
_entity.type
_entity.pdbx_description
1 polymer ?
#
loop_
_entity_poly.entity_id
_entity_poly.type
_entity_poly.pdbx_seq_one_letter_code
_entity_poly.pdbx_strand_id
1 'polypeptide(L)'
;MAQRDKKDQEPTELRAPEITLCANSCGFPGNPATQNLCQNCFLAATASTSSPSSLSSPVLDKQPPRPAAPLVEPQAPLPPPVEEMASALATAPAPVAKTSAVNRCSRCRKRVGLTGFRCRCGHLFCGEHRYSDRHGCSYDYKSAARDAIARDNPVVRAAKIVRF
;
A
#
# COMPACT_ATOMS: atom_id res chain seq x y z
N MET A 1 24.41 -38.95 -34.12
CA MET A 1 22.94 -39.00 -34.16
C MET A 1 22.44 -38.69 -32.76
N ALA A 2 22.06 -37.44 -32.49
CA ALA A 2 21.44 -37.04 -31.22
C ALA A 2 20.18 -36.26 -31.59
N GLN A 3 19.02 -36.89 -31.34
CA GLN A 3 17.71 -36.33 -31.64
C GLN A 3 17.42 -35.24 -30.60
N ARG A 4 17.08 -34.04 -31.08
CA ARG A 4 16.52 -32.97 -30.25
C ARG A 4 15.01 -33.17 -30.26
N ASP A 5 14.50 -33.80 -29.21
CA ASP A 5 13.07 -33.86 -28.94
C ASP A 5 12.52 -32.45 -28.76
N LYS A 6 11.75 -32.01 -29.76
CA LYS A 6 10.97 -30.78 -29.71
C LYS A 6 9.71 -31.09 -28.91
N LYS A 7 9.73 -30.74 -27.62
CA LYS A 7 8.56 -30.81 -26.75
C LYS A 7 7.63 -29.66 -27.11
N ASP A 8 6.67 -29.93 -27.99
CA ASP A 8 5.55 -29.03 -28.26
C ASP A 8 4.80 -28.77 -26.95
N GLN A 9 4.77 -27.49 -26.57
CA GLN A 9 4.17 -27.02 -25.33
C GLN A 9 2.71 -26.66 -25.67
N GLU A 10 1.77 -27.50 -25.26
CA GLU A 10 0.34 -27.22 -25.39
C GLU A 10 0.00 -25.89 -24.71
N PRO A 11 -0.76 -24.99 -25.38
CA PRO A 11 -1.20 -23.76 -24.76
C PRO A 11 -2.18 -24.11 -23.65
N THR A 12 -1.79 -23.84 -22.41
CA THR A 12 -2.71 -23.86 -21.26
C THR A 12 -3.82 -22.86 -21.53
N GLU A 13 -4.98 -23.35 -21.99
CA GLU A 13 -6.20 -22.57 -22.10
C GLU A 13 -6.53 -22.00 -20.72
N LEU A 14 -6.26 -20.71 -20.54
CA LEU A 14 -6.74 -19.92 -19.42
C LEU A 14 -8.25 -19.75 -19.61
N ARG A 15 -9.03 -20.74 -19.17
CA ARG A 15 -10.48 -20.60 -19.11
C ARG A 15 -10.81 -19.58 -18.02
N ALA A 16 -11.01 -18.33 -18.45
CA ALA A 16 -11.54 -17.29 -17.58
C ALA A 16 -12.86 -17.82 -17.00
N PRO A 17 -13.07 -17.78 -15.68
CA PRO A 17 -14.35 -18.13 -15.11
C PRO A 17 -15.37 -17.16 -15.70
N GLU A 18 -16.39 -17.67 -16.41
CA GLU A 18 -17.48 -16.84 -16.90
C GLU A 18 -18.16 -16.18 -15.71
N ILE A 19 -18.02 -14.86 -15.63
CA ILE A 19 -18.59 -14.07 -14.54
C ILE A 19 -20.07 -13.87 -14.87
N THR A 20 -20.92 -14.75 -14.36
CA THR A 20 -22.38 -14.59 -14.44
C THR A 20 -22.81 -13.40 -13.58
N LEU A 21 -23.54 -12.45 -14.18
CA LEU A 21 -24.04 -11.27 -13.47
C LEU A 21 -25.26 -11.61 -12.61
N CYS A 22 -25.51 -10.78 -11.59
CA CYS A 22 -26.64 -10.95 -10.69
C CYS A 22 -27.98 -10.97 -11.45
N ALA A 23 -28.85 -11.92 -11.14
CA ALA A 23 -30.17 -12.09 -11.77
C ALA A 23 -31.07 -10.85 -11.69
N ASN A 24 -30.89 -10.02 -10.65
CA ASN A 24 -31.60 -8.74 -10.50
C ASN A 24 -30.95 -7.56 -11.27
N SER A 25 -30.03 -7.85 -12.20
CA SER A 25 -29.39 -6.87 -13.09
C SER A 25 -28.66 -5.72 -12.37
N CYS A 26 -28.12 -5.97 -11.18
CA CYS A 26 -27.46 -4.94 -10.36
C CYS A 26 -25.97 -4.71 -10.72
N GLY A 27 -25.46 -5.39 -11.74
CA GLY A 27 -24.07 -5.22 -12.23
C GLY A 27 -22.98 -5.88 -11.37
N PHE A 28 -23.35 -6.60 -10.31
CA PHE A 28 -22.40 -7.35 -9.47
C PHE A 28 -22.36 -8.84 -9.87
N PRO A 29 -21.23 -9.56 -9.74
CA PRO A 29 -21.18 -11.00 -9.98
C PRO A 29 -22.18 -11.75 -9.09
N GLY A 30 -23.01 -12.57 -9.72
CA GLY A 30 -23.95 -13.47 -9.05
C GLY A 30 -23.27 -14.78 -8.68
N ASN A 31 -23.63 -15.35 -7.53
CA ASN A 31 -23.13 -16.66 -7.15
C ASN A 31 -24.13 -17.75 -7.59
N PRO A 32 -23.72 -18.78 -8.35
CA PRO A 32 -24.61 -19.86 -8.78
C PRO A 32 -25.20 -20.64 -7.60
N ALA A 33 -24.52 -20.70 -6.45
CA ALA A 33 -25.04 -21.34 -5.24
C ALA A 33 -26.25 -20.58 -4.63
N THR A 34 -26.41 -19.29 -4.95
CA THR A 34 -27.48 -18.42 -4.45
C THR A 34 -28.39 -17.94 -5.58
N GLN A 35 -28.73 -18.84 -6.51
CA GLN A 35 -29.59 -18.55 -7.68
C GLN A 35 -29.08 -17.41 -8.56
N ASN A 36 -27.76 -17.25 -8.72
CA ASN A 36 -27.13 -16.12 -9.40
C ASN A 36 -27.50 -14.75 -8.79
N LEU A 37 -27.83 -14.65 -7.51
CA LEU A 37 -27.95 -13.37 -6.82
C LEU A 37 -26.60 -12.94 -6.25
N CYS A 38 -26.35 -11.62 -6.19
CA CYS A 38 -25.25 -11.07 -5.40
C CYS A 38 -25.58 -11.11 -3.90
N GLN A 39 -24.57 -10.92 -3.03
CA GLN A 39 -24.74 -10.95 -1.57
C GLN A 39 -25.89 -10.04 -1.09
N ASN A 40 -25.98 -8.80 -1.59
CA ASN A 40 -27.04 -7.87 -1.20
C ASN A 40 -28.43 -8.28 -1.71
N CYS A 41 -28.54 -8.70 -2.97
CA CYS A 41 -29.82 -9.14 -3.53
C CYS A 41 -30.30 -10.42 -2.86
N PHE A 42 -29.39 -11.32 -2.50
CA PHE A 42 -29.73 -12.54 -1.76
C PHE A 42 -30.22 -12.24 -0.34
N LEU A 43 -29.58 -11.31 0.37
CA LEU A 43 -30.04 -10.83 1.67
C LEU A 43 -31.41 -10.13 1.58
N ALA A 44 -31.63 -9.32 0.55
CA ALA A 44 -32.94 -8.70 0.32
C ALA A 44 -34.03 -9.75 0.05
N ALA A 45 -33.76 -10.74 -0.81
CA ALA A 45 -34.72 -11.80 -1.13
C ALA A 45 -35.05 -12.68 0.08
N THR A 46 -34.05 -13.03 0.90
CA THR A 46 -34.26 -13.84 2.12
C THR A 46 -34.97 -13.04 3.22
N ALA A 47 -34.68 -11.74 3.35
CA ALA A 47 -35.41 -10.86 4.25
C ALA A 47 -36.88 -10.71 3.83
N SER A 48 -37.16 -10.55 2.54
CA SER A 48 -38.53 -10.42 2.01
C SER A 48 -39.35 -11.72 2.05
N THR A 49 -38.71 -12.89 2.15
CA THR A 49 -39.43 -14.17 2.29
C THR A 49 -39.90 -14.43 3.73
N SER A 50 -39.50 -13.57 4.68
CA SER A 50 -39.90 -13.70 6.09
C SER A 50 -41.12 -12.88 6.50
N SER A 51 -41.67 -11.98 5.67
CA SER A 51 -43.01 -11.39 5.84
C SER A 51 -43.34 -10.40 4.71
N PRO A 52 -44.58 -10.36 4.22
CA PRO A 52 -45.03 -9.29 3.34
C PRO A 52 -45.24 -8.00 4.14
N SER A 53 -45.03 -6.85 3.48
CA SER A 53 -45.69 -5.54 3.70
C SER A 53 -44.76 -4.37 4.07
N SER A 54 -44.74 -3.41 3.13
CA SER A 54 -44.96 -1.97 3.36
C SER A 54 -43.83 -1.09 3.89
N LEU A 55 -43.17 -0.43 2.92
CA LEU A 55 -42.90 1.02 2.83
C LEU A 55 -43.28 1.88 4.06
N SER A 56 -42.31 2.64 4.58
CA SER A 56 -42.40 4.09 4.89
C SER A 56 -41.12 4.62 5.58
N SER A 57 -40.44 5.59 4.94
CA SER A 57 -39.68 6.69 5.60
C SER A 57 -40.68 7.86 5.85
N PRO A 58 -40.35 9.06 6.42
CA PRO A 58 -39.06 9.70 6.77
C PRO A 58 -39.06 10.28 8.23
N VAL A 59 -38.05 10.98 8.78
CA VAL A 59 -37.78 12.43 8.62
C VAL A 59 -36.53 12.84 9.43
N LEU A 60 -35.79 13.74 8.79
CA LEU A 60 -34.72 14.63 9.18
C LEU A 60 -35.02 15.51 10.42
N ASP A 61 -34.15 15.53 11.43
CA ASP A 61 -33.96 16.71 12.29
C ASP A 61 -32.51 16.85 12.76
N LYS A 62 -32.04 18.10 12.84
CA LYS A 62 -30.64 18.51 12.78
C LYS A 62 -30.48 19.70 13.71
N GLN A 63 -29.96 19.53 14.94
CA GLN A 63 -29.10 20.57 15.54
C GLN A 63 -28.26 20.06 16.74
N PRO A 64 -27.03 20.59 16.96
CA PRO A 64 -26.09 20.15 18.00
C PRO A 64 -26.05 21.09 19.20
N PRO A 65 -25.35 20.71 20.29
CA PRO A 65 -24.70 21.68 21.16
C PRO A 65 -23.16 21.57 21.13
N ARG A 66 -22.52 22.73 21.16
CA ARG A 66 -21.07 22.98 21.24
C ARG A 66 -20.77 23.62 22.63
N PRO A 67 -19.50 23.92 22.97
CA PRO A 67 -18.56 23.10 23.73
C PRO A 67 -18.36 23.62 25.18
N ALA A 68 -17.90 22.77 26.10
CA ALA A 68 -17.30 23.19 27.36
C ALA A 68 -15.84 22.70 27.44
N ALA A 69 -14.98 23.61 27.88
CA ALA A 69 -13.54 23.65 27.77
C ALA A 69 -12.82 22.82 28.87
N PRO A 70 -11.47 22.72 28.83
CA PRO A 70 -10.68 21.61 29.38
C PRO A 70 -10.12 21.87 30.79
N LEU A 71 -9.98 20.80 31.56
CA LEU A 71 -9.14 20.71 32.77
C LEU A 71 -8.45 19.33 32.75
N VAL A 72 -7.23 19.08 33.19
CA VAL A 72 -6.08 19.83 33.71
C VAL A 72 -4.92 18.82 33.64
N GLU A 73 -3.75 19.28 33.24
CA GLU A 73 -2.45 18.59 33.28
C GLU A 73 -1.87 18.68 34.70
N PRO A 74 -1.24 17.62 35.22
CA PRO A 74 -0.19 17.82 36.22
C PRO A 74 1.15 17.27 35.71
N GLN A 75 2.05 18.20 35.41
CA GLN A 75 3.49 17.99 35.34
C GLN A 75 4.07 17.78 36.73
N ALA A 76 5.08 16.90 36.85
CA ALA A 76 6.18 16.98 37.81
C ALA A 76 7.20 15.84 37.49
N PRO A 77 8.45 15.89 37.96
CA PRO A 77 9.50 16.85 37.60
C PRO A 77 10.83 16.15 37.20
N LEU A 78 11.70 16.92 36.56
CA LEU A 78 13.10 16.58 36.23
C LEU A 78 13.99 16.50 37.48
N PRO A 79 15.05 15.68 37.45
CA PRO A 79 16.29 15.96 38.15
C PRO A 79 17.53 16.08 37.20
N PRO A 80 18.66 16.63 37.69
CA PRO A 80 19.50 17.64 37.04
C PRO A 80 20.67 17.09 36.19
N PRO A 81 21.38 17.97 35.43
CA PRO A 81 22.59 17.60 34.72
C PRO A 81 23.78 17.57 35.69
N VAL A 82 24.59 16.52 35.59
CA VAL A 82 25.97 16.54 36.09
C VAL A 82 26.88 16.30 34.90
N GLU A 83 27.55 17.38 34.49
CA GLU A 83 28.73 17.32 33.64
C GLU A 83 29.90 16.83 34.50
N GLU A 84 30.66 15.85 34.02
CA GLU A 84 32.09 15.82 34.32
C GLU A 84 32.87 15.08 33.23
N MET A 85 34.08 15.59 32.99
CA MET A 85 34.92 15.43 31.82
C MET A 85 35.74 14.14 31.80
N ALA A 86 36.15 13.77 30.58
CA ALA A 86 37.41 13.15 30.19
C ALA A 86 37.85 11.81 30.85
N SER A 87 38.08 10.78 30.03
CA SER A 87 39.43 10.21 29.83
C SER A 87 39.42 9.08 28.77
N ALA A 88 40.60 8.84 28.21
CA ALA A 88 40.88 8.18 26.94
C ALA A 88 40.91 6.63 26.96
N LEU A 89 40.81 6.09 25.73
CA LEU A 89 41.32 4.83 25.18
C LEU A 89 41.32 3.55 26.05
N ALA A 90 40.55 2.53 25.62
CA ALA A 90 41.03 1.14 25.56
C ALA A 90 40.16 0.28 24.63
N THR A 91 40.86 -0.55 23.86
CA THR A 91 40.45 -1.54 22.85
C THR A 91 39.71 -2.77 23.42
N ALA A 92 38.57 -3.16 22.80
CA ALA A 92 38.14 -4.54 22.43
C ALA A 92 36.61 -4.61 22.16
N PRO A 93 36.10 -5.44 21.23
CA PRO A 93 34.73 -5.34 20.74
C PRO A 93 33.74 -6.12 21.62
N ALA A 94 32.83 -5.40 22.28
CA ALA A 94 31.66 -5.95 22.97
C ALA A 94 30.43 -5.92 22.03
N PRO A 95 29.46 -6.85 22.19
CA PRO A 95 28.38 -7.05 21.24
C PRO A 95 27.46 -5.83 21.19
N VAL A 96 27.31 -5.24 20.01
CA VAL A 96 26.44 -4.08 19.81
C VAL A 96 25.01 -4.44 20.18
N ALA A 97 24.57 -3.94 21.34
CA ALA A 97 23.17 -3.88 21.70
C ALA A 97 22.46 -3.07 20.62
N LYS A 98 21.69 -3.75 19.78
CA LYS A 98 20.83 -3.11 18.78
C LYS A 98 19.75 -2.37 19.55
N THR A 99 19.99 -1.11 19.90
CA THR A 99 18.89 -0.20 20.28
C THR A 99 17.97 -0.17 19.08
N SER A 100 16.84 -0.86 19.16
CA SER A 100 15.86 -0.94 18.07
C SER A 100 15.33 0.46 17.82
N ALA A 101 15.94 1.15 16.86
CA ALA A 101 15.55 2.49 16.49
C ALA A 101 14.06 2.46 16.11
N VAL A 102 13.25 3.22 16.84
CA VAL A 102 11.81 3.28 16.57
C VAL A 102 11.62 3.91 15.20
N ASN A 103 11.21 3.09 14.23
CA ASN A 103 10.92 3.53 12.87
C ASN A 103 9.76 4.55 12.90
N ARG A 104 10.03 5.78 12.48
CA ARG A 104 9.08 6.90 12.42
C ARG A 104 9.03 7.48 11.00
N CYS A 105 7.87 7.99 10.61
CA CYS A 105 7.68 8.68 9.34
C CYS A 105 8.49 9.98 9.29
N SER A 106 9.25 10.24 8.23
CA SER A 106 10.07 11.46 8.13
C SER A 106 9.25 12.74 7.90
N ARG A 107 7.98 12.64 7.45
CA ARG A 107 7.07 13.80 7.29
C ARG A 107 6.22 14.08 8.52
N CYS A 108 5.47 13.09 9.01
CA CYS A 108 4.53 13.28 10.13
C CYS A 108 5.01 12.72 11.48
N ARG A 109 6.20 12.11 11.54
CA ARG A 109 6.80 11.51 12.75
C ARG A 109 5.97 10.40 13.43
N LYS A 110 4.84 9.99 12.83
CA LYS A 110 4.04 8.83 13.25
C LYS A 110 4.93 7.58 13.29
N ARG A 111 4.79 6.76 14.32
CA ARG A 111 5.49 5.47 14.43
C ARG A 111 4.98 4.54 13.34
N VAL A 112 5.88 4.06 12.49
CA VAL A 112 5.54 3.18 11.35
C VAL A 112 6.01 1.74 11.55
N GLY A 113 6.72 1.45 12.64
CA GLY A 113 7.05 0.08 13.04
C GLY A 113 7.71 -0.73 11.91
N LEU A 114 7.19 -1.95 11.68
CA LEU A 114 7.61 -2.83 10.58
C LEU A 114 6.98 -2.43 9.22
N THR A 115 5.85 -1.73 9.24
CA THR A 115 5.05 -1.39 8.04
C THR A 115 5.46 -0.05 7.40
N GLY A 116 6.68 0.43 7.67
CA GLY A 116 7.21 1.65 7.07
C GLY A 116 7.64 1.43 5.62
N PHE A 117 7.25 2.35 4.73
CA PHE A 117 7.69 2.34 3.33
C PHE A 117 8.97 3.13 3.18
N ARG A 118 10.02 2.49 2.65
CA ARG A 118 11.27 3.16 2.25
C ARG A 118 11.04 3.83 0.89
N CYS A 119 11.23 5.15 0.82
CA CYS A 119 11.29 5.84 -0.46
C CYS A 119 12.71 5.75 -1.05
N ARG A 120 12.85 6.00 -2.36
CA ARG A 120 14.14 6.07 -3.06
C ARG A 120 15.04 7.20 -2.56
N CYS A 121 14.49 8.24 -1.94
CA CYS A 121 15.25 9.27 -1.24
C CYS A 121 15.85 8.80 0.10
N GLY A 122 15.64 7.53 0.51
CA GLY A 122 16.23 6.93 1.71
C GLY A 122 15.41 7.09 2.99
N HIS A 123 14.42 7.99 2.99
CA HIS A 123 13.52 8.21 4.11
C HIS A 123 12.43 7.14 4.26
N LEU A 124 11.88 7.01 5.48
CA LEU A 124 10.84 6.06 5.82
C LEU A 124 9.51 6.80 6.04
N PHE A 125 8.42 6.30 5.47
CA PHE A 125 7.12 6.97 5.50
C PHE A 125 5.97 6.03 5.91
N CYS A 126 4.87 6.61 6.42
CA CYS A 126 3.61 5.91 6.64
C CYS A 126 2.84 5.76 5.32
N GLY A 127 1.75 4.97 5.30
CA GLY A 127 0.94 4.75 4.10
C GLY A 127 0.44 6.03 3.43
N GLU A 128 0.14 7.05 4.23
CA GLU A 128 -0.26 8.37 3.73
C GLU A 128 0.87 9.16 3.05
N HIS A 129 2.11 9.06 3.53
CA HIS A 129 3.25 9.84 3.01
C HIS A 129 4.17 9.04 2.09
N ARG A 130 3.73 7.84 1.68
CA ARG A 130 4.49 6.93 0.81
C ARG A 130 4.79 7.53 -0.57
N TYR A 131 3.86 8.29 -1.13
CA TYR A 131 3.98 8.84 -2.49
C TYR A 131 4.89 10.06 -2.54
N SER A 132 5.65 10.20 -3.64
CA SER A 132 6.66 11.24 -3.86
C SER A 132 6.13 12.66 -3.67
N ASP A 133 4.88 12.88 -4.07
CA ASP A 133 4.22 14.19 -4.03
C ASP A 133 3.92 14.62 -2.59
N ARG A 134 3.62 13.65 -1.71
CA ARG A 134 3.23 13.91 -0.32
C ARG A 134 4.40 14.20 0.59
N HIS A 135 5.60 13.78 0.21
CA HIS A 135 6.81 14.04 0.98
C HIS A 135 7.85 14.84 0.22
N GLY A 136 7.48 15.55 -0.85
CA GLY A 136 8.37 16.40 -1.63
C GLY A 136 9.70 15.71 -1.91
N CYS A 137 9.63 14.53 -2.55
CA CYS A 137 10.79 13.68 -2.78
C CYS A 137 11.85 14.43 -3.58
N SER A 138 13.08 14.49 -3.06
CA SER A 138 14.24 15.09 -3.74
C SER A 138 14.90 14.13 -4.75
N TYR A 139 14.35 12.94 -4.94
CA TYR A 139 14.92 11.94 -5.84
C TYR A 139 14.48 12.20 -7.28
N ASP A 140 15.45 12.31 -8.20
CA ASP A 140 15.18 12.53 -9.62
C ASP A 140 14.78 11.24 -10.34
N TYR A 141 13.48 10.95 -10.35
CA TYR A 141 12.93 9.79 -11.07
C TYR A 141 13.17 9.84 -12.58
N LYS A 142 13.25 11.05 -13.15
CA LYS A 142 13.39 11.26 -14.61
C LYS A 142 14.77 10.91 -15.13
N SER A 143 15.84 11.30 -14.44
CA SER A 143 17.21 10.93 -14.82
C SER A 143 17.40 9.43 -14.62
N ALA A 144 17.05 8.91 -13.44
CA ALA A 144 17.17 7.49 -13.15
C ALA A 144 16.42 6.58 -14.15
N ALA A 145 15.24 7.00 -14.61
CA ALA A 145 14.50 6.28 -15.64
C ALA A 145 15.19 6.34 -17.02
N ARG A 146 15.70 7.52 -17.42
CA ARG A 146 16.46 7.65 -18.68
C ARG A 146 17.71 6.78 -18.66
N ASP A 147 18.44 6.75 -17.56
CA ASP A 147 19.66 5.95 -17.43
C ASP A 147 19.36 4.45 -17.40
N ALA A 148 18.21 4.02 -16.88
CA ALA A 148 17.76 2.64 -16.99
C ALA A 148 17.43 2.27 -18.43
N ILE A 149 16.62 3.08 -19.13
CA ILE A 149 16.26 2.85 -20.53
C ILE A 149 17.50 2.86 -21.43
N ALA A 150 18.45 3.77 -21.21
CA ALA A 150 19.68 3.85 -21.99
C ALA A 150 20.57 2.62 -21.79
N ARG A 151 20.55 2.01 -20.60
CA ARG A 151 21.25 0.75 -20.33
C ARG A 151 20.57 -0.45 -20.97
N ASP A 152 19.24 -0.47 -20.99
CA ASP A 152 18.45 -1.59 -21.49
C ASP A 152 18.27 -1.57 -23.01
N ASN A 153 18.38 -0.40 -23.67
CA ASN A 153 18.19 -0.28 -25.11
C ASN A 153 19.44 -0.76 -25.88
N PRO A 154 19.35 -1.86 -26.66
CA PRO A 154 20.47 -2.34 -27.45
C PRO A 154 20.82 -1.34 -28.57
N VAL A 155 22.11 -1.16 -28.82
CA VAL A 155 22.57 -0.21 -29.84
C VAL A 155 22.32 -0.78 -31.24
N VAL A 156 21.27 -0.29 -31.90
CA VAL A 156 20.97 -0.65 -33.29
C VAL A 156 21.85 0.18 -34.23
N ARG A 157 22.90 -0.43 -34.79
CA ARG A 157 23.70 0.16 -35.88
C ARG A 157 23.62 -0.74 -37.11
N ALA A 158 23.05 -0.23 -38.20
CA ALA A 158 23.13 -0.88 -39.50
C ALA A 158 24.38 -0.40 -40.26
N ALA A 159 24.99 -1.29 -41.05
CA ALA A 159 26.07 -0.92 -41.94
C ALA A 159 25.57 0.08 -43.00
N LYS A 160 26.34 1.14 -43.25
CA LYS A 160 26.03 2.11 -44.30
C LYS A 160 26.17 1.42 -45.66
N ILE A 161 25.06 1.32 -46.41
CA ILE A 161 25.06 0.71 -47.74
C ILE A 161 25.87 1.62 -48.68
N VAL A 162 26.94 1.06 -49.25
CA VAL A 162 27.67 1.70 -50.35
C VAL A 162 26.99 1.25 -51.64
N ARG A 163 26.38 2.19 -52.36
CA ARG A 163 25.84 1.94 -53.71
C ARG A 163 26.99 2.13 -54.71
N PHE A 164 27.22 1.11 -55.53
CA PHE A 164 28.10 1.17 -56.71
C PHE A 164 27.33 1.68 -57.91
#